data_AF-W8F9B7-F1
#
_entry.id   AF-W8F9B7-F1
#
_cell.length_a   1.000
_cell.length_b   1.000
_cell.length_c   1.000
_cell.angle_alpha   90.00
_cell.angle_beta   90.00
_cell.angle_gamma   90.00
#
_symmetry.space_group_name_H-M   'P 1'
#
loop_
_entity.id
_entity.type
_entity.pdbx_description
1 polymer ?
#
loop_
_entity_poly.entity_id
_entity_poly.type
_entity_poly.pdbx_seq_one_letter_code
_entity_poly.pdbx_strand_id
1 'polypeptide(L)' 'MALATTPEEFQEFRRSVGETWQHHCLRTHDPEARCIALRTSALRLALVFSLVELTQLRDILENTALLLEVELLLQ' A
#
# COMPACT_ATOMS: atom_id res chain seq x y z
N MET A 1 13.96 1.98 12.23
CA MET A 1 13.57 0.61 11.81
C MET A 1 12.73 0.75 10.56
N ALA A 2 13.36 0.66 9.38
CA ALA A 2 12.61 0.40 8.16
C ALA A 2 12.02 -1.00 8.31
N LEU A 3 10.73 -1.17 8.03
CA LEU A 3 10.07 -2.47 8.05
C LEU A 3 10.84 -3.40 7.10
N ALA A 4 11.66 -4.29 7.66
CA ALA A 4 12.35 -5.34 6.93
C ALA A 4 11.29 -6.32 6.46
N THR A 5 10.71 -5.98 5.31
CA THR A 5 9.66 -6.73 4.66
C THR A 5 10.38 -7.61 3.65
N THR A 6 10.19 -8.92 3.71
CA THR A 6 10.68 -9.82 2.67
C THR A 6 10.07 -9.42 1.31
N PRO A 7 10.69 -9.78 0.17
CA PRO A 7 10.11 -9.49 -1.14
C PRO A 7 8.67 -10.00 -1.27
N GLU A 8 8.36 -11.16 -0.69
CA GLU A 8 7.04 -11.78 -0.70
C GLU A 8 6.03 -10.95 0.12
N GLU A 9 6.38 -10.59 1.34
CA GLU A 9 5.56 -9.73 2.20
C GLU A 9 5.36 -8.33 1.57
N PHE A 10 6.35 -7.81 0.84
CA PHE A 10 6.23 -6.54 0.14
C PHE A 10 5.21 -6.63 -1.00
N GLN A 11 5.29 -7.70 -1.80
CA GLN A 11 4.32 -7.93 -2.88
C GLN A 11 2.90 -8.17 -2.34
N GLU A 12 2.76 -8.89 -1.23
CA GLU A 12 1.48 -9.07 -0.56
C GLU A 12 0.92 -7.74 -0.05
N PHE A 13 1.75 -6.92 0.59
CA PHE A 13 1.35 -5.62 1.09
C PHE A 13 0.95 -4.67 -0.04
N ARG A 14 1.75 -4.61 -1.13
CA ARG A 14 1.43 -3.85 -2.34
C ARG A 14 0.09 -4.27 -2.94
N ARG A 15 -0.16 -5.58 -3.04
CA ARG A 15 -1.44 -6.10 -3.54
C ARG A 15 -2.61 -5.65 -2.66
N SER A 16 -2.52 -5.83 -1.35
CA SER A 16 -3.55 -5.43 -0.39
C SER A 16 -3.87 -3.93 -0.47
N VAL A 17 -2.83 -3.08 -0.57
CA VAL A 17 -3.00 -1.63 -0.76
C VAL A 17 -3.68 -1.32 -2.10
N GLY A 18 -3.26 -1.96 -3.19
CA GLY A 18 -3.84 -1.78 -4.51
C GLY A 18 -5.33 -2.16 -4.57
N GLU A 19 -5.69 -3.31 -4.02
CA GLU A 19 -7.08 -3.80 -3.95
C GLU A 19 -7.96 -2.87 -3.10
N THR A 20 -7.45 -2.45 -1.93
CA THR A 20 -8.15 -1.51 -1.05
C THR A 20 -8.35 -0.16 -1.75
N TRP A 21 -7.30 0.37 -2.39
CA TRP A 21 -7.38 1.62 -3.13
C TRP A 21 -8.38 1.53 -4.27
N GLN A 22 -8.34 0.47 -5.08
CA GLN A 22 -9.28 0.27 -6.20
C GLN A 22 -10.73 0.15 -5.72
N HIS A 23 -10.95 -0.42 -4.53
CA HIS A 23 -12.28 -0.46 -3.94
C HIS A 23 -12.79 0.95 -3.56
N HIS A 24 -11.92 1.83 -3.07
CA HIS A 24 -12.32 3.12 -2.50
C HIS A 24 -12.19 4.33 -3.44
N CYS A 25 -11.32 4.29 -4.45
CA CYS A 25 -10.93 5.47 -5.24
C CYS A 25 -12.08 6.18 -5.97
N LEU A 26 -13.14 5.46 -6.34
CA LEU A 26 -14.33 6.03 -6.98
C LEU A 26 -15.56 6.09 -6.05
N ARG A 27 -15.44 5.57 -4.82
CA ARG A 27 -16.56 5.40 -3.88
C ARG A 27 -16.49 6.34 -2.69
N THR A 28 -15.30 6.86 -2.37
CA THR A 28 -15.10 7.78 -1.26
C THR A 28 -15.57 9.19 -1.64
N HIS A 29 -16.55 9.70 -0.91
CA HIS A 29 -17.11 11.05 -1.13
C HIS A 29 -16.20 12.17 -0.61
N ASP A 30 -15.61 11.98 0.57
CA ASP A 30 -14.65 12.92 1.17
C ASP A 30 -13.26 12.27 1.16
N PRO A 31 -12.34 12.69 0.28
CA PRO A 31 -11.03 12.06 0.14
C PRO A 31 -10.10 12.28 1.33
N GLU A 32 -10.38 13.27 2.19
CA GLU A 32 -9.57 13.61 3.37
C GLU A 32 -10.04 12.86 4.63
N ALA A 33 -11.26 12.35 4.64
CA ALA A 33 -11.78 11.59 5.77
C ALA A 33 -11.03 10.26 5.96
N ARG A 34 -10.47 10.04 7.16
CA ARG A 34 -9.76 8.80 7.53
C ARG A 34 -10.72 7.68 7.88
N CYS A 35 -11.33 7.08 6.87
CA CYS A 35 -12.33 6.02 7.04
C CYS A 35 -12.01 4.72 6.29
N ILE A 36 -10.85 4.64 5.64
CA ILE A 36 -10.45 3.46 4.88
C ILE A 36 -9.53 2.60 5.74
N ALA A 37 -9.97 1.38 6.06
CA ALA A 37 -9.19 0.44 6.86
C ALA A 37 -8.42 -0.52 5.96
N LEU A 38 -7.08 -0.49 6.07
CA LEU A 38 -6.17 -1.45 5.46
C LEU A 38 -5.81 -2.53 6.49
N ARG A 39 -6.12 -3.78 6.19
CA ARG A 39 -5.74 -4.92 7.04
C ARG A 39 -4.26 -5.22 6.88
N THR A 40 -3.58 -5.48 7.98
CA THR A 40 -2.19 -5.94 7.98
C THR A 40 -2.12 -7.44 8.28
N SER A 41 -0.96 -8.05 8.07
CA SER A 41 -0.68 -9.44 8.45
C SER A 41 -0.69 -9.67 9.97
N ALA A 42 -0.56 -8.59 10.75
CA ALA A 42 -0.63 -8.67 12.20
C ALA A 42 -2.08 -8.82 12.67
N LEU A 43 -2.35 -9.89 13.42
CA LEU A 43 -3.68 -10.17 13.96
C LEU A 43 -4.20 -8.99 14.78
N ARG A 44 -5.43 -8.56 14.47
CA ARG A 44 -6.18 -7.49 15.18
C ARG A 44 -5.61 -6.08 15.02
N LEU A 45 -4.72 -5.85 14.04
CA LEU A 45 -4.26 -4.52 13.67
C LEU A 45 -4.83 -4.13 12.30
N ALA A 46 -5.30 -2.89 12.21
CA ALA A 46 -5.70 -2.24 10.97
C ALA A 46 -5.10 -0.84 10.93
N LEU A 47 -4.59 -0.46 9.77
CA LEU A 47 -4.14 0.91 9.51
C LEU A 47 -5.30 1.68 8.90
N VAL A 48 -5.57 2.89 9.39
CA VAL A 48 -6.68 3.71 8.90
C VAL A 48 -6.13 4.90 8.15
N PHE A 49 -6.59 5.06 6.91
CA PHE A 49 -6.13 6.07 5.97
C PHE A 49 -7.29 6.92 5.46
N SER A 50 -6.99 8.15 5.07
CA SER A 50 -7.79 8.88 4.08
C SER A 50 -7.52 8.33 2.67
N LEU A 51 -8.35 8.70 1.69
CA LEU A 51 -8.08 8.30 0.30
C LEU A 51 -6.79 8.94 -0.22
N VAL A 52 -6.49 10.18 0.21
CA VAL A 52 -5.24 10.87 -0.14
C VAL A 52 -4.03 10.10 0.40
N GLU A 53 -4.03 9.75 1.69
CA GLU A 53 -2.93 8.99 2.31
C GLU A 53 -2.76 7.61 1.66
N LEU A 54 -3.87 6.93 1.34
CA LEU A 54 -3.82 5.62 0.68
C LEU A 54 -3.28 5.71 -0.76
N THR A 55 -3.60 6.80 -1.48
CA THR A 55 -3.07 7.05 -2.82
C THR A 55 -1.56 7.29 -2.77
N GLN A 56 -1.10 8.12 -1.83
CA GLN A 56 0.34 8.35 -1.62
C GLN A 56 1.09 7.06 -1.28
N LEU A 57 0.51 6.22 -0.40
CA LEU A 57 1.09 4.93 -0.06
C LEU A 57 1.20 4.01 -1.29
N ARG A 58 0.15 3.94 -2.10
CA ARG A 58 0.16 3.18 -3.35
C ARG A 58 1.28 3.65 -4.28
N ASP A 59 1.41 4.97 -4.49
CA ASP A 59 2.41 5.53 -5.39
C ASP A 59 3.84 5.25 -4.90
N ILE A 60 4.08 5.33 -3.58
CA ILE A 60 5.36 4.94 -2.98
C ILE A 60 5.67 3.46 -3.28
N LEU A 61 4.71 2.56 -3.07
CA LEU A 61 4.89 1.13 -3.27
C LEU A 61 5.12 0.77 -4.75
N GLU A 62 4.42 1.42 -5.67
CA GLU A 62 4.65 1.26 -7.12
C GLU A 62 6.07 1.70 -7.51
N ASN A 63 6.49 2.89 -7.04
CA ASN A 63 7.85 3.37 -7.31
C ASN A 63 8.92 2.47 -6.70
N THR A 64 8.73 1.99 -5.47
CA THR A 64 9.65 1.02 -4.84
C THR A 64 9.71 -0.29 -5.62
N ALA A 65 8.57 -0.80 -6.10
CA ALA A 65 8.55 -2.02 -6.92
C ALA A 65 9.36 -1.86 -8.21
N LEU A 66 9.18 -0.74 -8.91
CA LEU A 66 9.95 -0.42 -10.12
C LEU A 66 11.46 -0.31 -9.85
N LEU A 67 11.85 0.31 -8.74
CA LEU A 67 13.26 0.41 -8.36
C LEU A 67 13.87 -0.96 -8.09
N LEU A 68 13.17 -1.84 -7.36
CA LEU A 68 13.61 -3.21 -7.10
C LEU A 68 13.71 -4.05 -8.38
N GLU A 69 12.78 -3.88 -9.32
CA GLU A 69 12.83 -4.52 -10.64
C GLU A 69 14.06 -4.07 -11.44
N VAL A 70 14.39 -2.77 -11.42
CA VAL A 70 15.58 -2.23 -12.07
C VAL A 70 16.86 -2.76 -11.42
N GLU A 71 16.92 -2.83 -10.08
CA GLU A 71 18.07 -3.40 -9.37
C GLU A 71 18.32 -4.86 -9.75
N LEU A 72 17.26 -5.65 -9.95
CA LEU A 72 17.37 -7.03 -10.42
C LEU A 72 17.88 -7.14 -11.87
N LEU A 73 17.53 -6.19 -12.74
CA LEU A 73 17.99 -6.19 -14.14
C LEU A 73 19.45 -5.75 -14.30
N LEU A 74 20.00 -5.03 -13.33
CA LEU A 74 21.38 -4.51 -13.35
C LEU A 74 22.39 -5.48 -12.71
N GLN A 75 21.93 -6.60 -12.14
CA GLN A 75 22.76 -7.71 -11.64
C GLN A 75 23.02 -8.75 -12.73
#